data_AF-A0A438AU56-F1
#
_entry.id   AF-A0A438AU56-F1
#
_cell.length_a   1.000
_cell.length_b   1.000
_cell.length_c   1.000
_cell.angle_alpha   90.00
_cell.angle_beta   90.00
_cell.angle_gamma   90.00
#
_symmetry.space_group_name_H-M   'P 1'
#
loop_
_entity.id
_entity.type
_entity.pdbx_description
1 polymer ?
#
loop_
_entity_poly.entity_id
_entity_poly.type
_entity_poly.pdbx_seq_one_letter_code
_entity_poly.pdbx_strand_id
1 'polypeptide(L)'
;MSQDETEPTSQSAEQPKRRRHLPAPVARRALALVAIGALLAAGATIFLSGGFDRGQNLATPSAKVGPQATAAVAGEAFGSAGAGDCLAWSEPDASDLEKVDCVQTHQFEVARDIDLSAYPGVEFGPGSRFPGVLRFSELRDDYCAPAVNNYLNGRFDPKGKFSVGLINPGEAGWAAGERTIRCGLQFSGVTGTSLPIKGEVAEQDQSKVWDVDTCIGLSQGVPSDPVDCTQPHAFEVVGVVDMASQFPGGMPSVEDQDELLEKACTDASTDYLGSPEALRDKTLTLFWDNLDLDSWLVGSRKINCSIGKEIDGNGFATIVGSAKGDILIDGQAPVPPPPIGSRALPTPLPGAEPLLSIPGA
;
A
#
# COMPACT_ATOMS: atom_id res chain seq x y z
N MET A 1 -38.18 10.93 69.42
CA MET A 1 -36.74 11.21 69.40
C MET A 1 -36.42 11.96 68.12
N SER A 2 -35.50 12.92 68.22
CA SER A 2 -34.85 13.69 67.14
C SER A 2 -35.59 14.92 66.59
N GLN A 3 -35.44 15.98 67.38
CA GLN A 3 -35.02 17.35 67.07
C GLN A 3 -34.96 17.75 65.57
N ASP A 4 -35.65 18.87 65.32
CA ASP A 4 -35.71 19.70 64.13
C ASP A 4 -34.51 20.68 64.17
N GLU A 5 -33.63 20.62 63.17
CA GLU A 5 -32.38 21.39 63.11
C GLU A 5 -32.51 22.51 62.07
N THR A 6 -32.24 23.73 62.52
CA THR A 6 -32.33 24.98 61.77
C THR A 6 -31.01 25.23 61.03
N GLU A 7 -31.04 25.53 59.72
CA GLU A 7 -29.88 26.09 59.00
C GLU A 7 -30.27 27.34 58.18
N PRO A 8 -29.47 28.42 58.18
CA PRO A 8 -29.92 29.75 57.80
C PRO A 8 -29.64 30.12 56.33
N THR A 9 -30.49 31.01 55.83
CA THR A 9 -30.36 31.71 54.54
C THR A 9 -29.09 32.56 54.47
N SER A 10 -28.25 32.37 53.44
CA SER A 10 -27.19 33.30 53.07
C SER A 10 -27.45 33.89 51.68
N GLN A 11 -27.85 35.17 51.65
CA GLN A 11 -27.81 36.00 50.46
C GLN A 11 -26.41 36.60 50.33
N SER A 12 -25.76 36.44 49.18
CA SER A 12 -24.55 37.19 48.82
C SER A 12 -24.76 37.91 47.50
N ALA A 13 -24.60 39.23 47.57
CA ALA A 13 -24.85 40.20 46.51
C ALA A 13 -23.81 40.12 45.38
N GLU A 14 -24.28 40.23 44.14
CA GLU A 14 -23.47 40.23 42.92
C GLU A 14 -22.96 41.64 42.60
N GLN A 15 -21.64 41.85 42.54
CA GLN A 15 -21.02 43.12 42.12
C GLN A 15 -20.80 43.17 40.59
N PRO A 16 -21.04 44.33 39.92
CA PRO A 16 -20.92 44.43 38.48
C PRO A 16 -19.45 44.54 38.01
N LYS A 17 -19.03 43.63 37.12
CA LYS A 17 -17.72 43.65 36.45
C LYS A 17 -17.59 44.87 35.51
N ARG A 18 -16.74 45.83 35.89
CA ARG A 18 -16.24 46.91 35.01
C ARG A 18 -15.55 46.31 33.77
N ARG A 19 -16.15 46.49 32.58
CA ARG A 19 -15.49 46.18 31.31
C ARG A 19 -14.41 47.22 31.01
N ARG A 20 -13.14 46.81 31.03
CA ARG A 20 -12.00 47.65 30.59
C ARG A 20 -11.98 47.65 29.06
N HIS A 21 -12.20 48.81 28.45
CA HIS A 21 -12.00 49.00 27.02
C HIS A 21 -10.51 49.25 26.74
N LEU A 22 -9.89 48.35 25.97
CA LEU A 22 -8.50 48.50 25.52
C LEU A 22 -8.44 49.59 24.43
N PRO A 23 -7.50 50.54 24.51
CA PRO A 23 -7.35 51.56 23.48
C PRO A 23 -6.98 50.92 22.13
N ALA A 24 -7.60 51.41 21.05
CA ALA A 24 -7.50 50.87 19.68
C ALA A 24 -6.08 50.52 19.18
N PRO A 25 -5.00 51.29 19.46
CA PRO A 25 -3.65 50.91 19.03
C PRO A 25 -3.12 49.65 19.75
N VAL A 26 -3.52 49.42 21.00
CA VAL A 26 -3.15 48.22 21.77
C VAL A 26 -3.94 47.01 21.25
N ALA A 27 -5.23 47.19 20.94
CA ALA A 27 -6.06 46.15 20.34
C ALA A 27 -5.53 45.72 18.95
N ARG A 28 -5.11 46.68 18.11
CA ARG A 28 -4.51 46.39 16.80
C ARG A 28 -3.18 45.63 16.91
N ARG A 29 -2.31 46.02 17.84
CA ARG A 29 -1.05 45.31 18.08
C ARG A 29 -1.28 43.90 18.64
N ALA A 30 -2.25 43.73 19.54
CA ALA A 30 -2.63 42.43 20.04
C ALA A 30 -3.19 41.52 18.92
N LEU A 31 -4.07 42.05 18.07
CA LEU A 31 -4.61 41.31 16.91
C LEU A 31 -3.53 40.93 15.90
N ALA A 32 -2.57 41.82 15.63
CA ALA A 32 -1.45 41.53 14.75
C ALA A 32 -0.56 40.40 15.31
N LEU A 33 -0.29 40.42 16.62
CA LEU A 33 0.48 39.36 17.28
C LEU A 33 -0.28 38.02 17.30
N VAL A 34 -1.60 38.03 17.46
CA VAL A 34 -2.44 36.83 17.36
C VAL A 34 -2.45 36.29 15.92
N ALA A 35 -2.54 37.15 14.92
CA ALA A 35 -2.50 36.73 13.51
C ALA A 35 -1.14 36.11 13.14
N ILE A 36 -0.03 36.71 13.58
CA ILE A 36 1.31 36.15 13.38
C ILE A 36 1.45 34.82 14.15
N GLY A 37 0.96 34.75 15.39
CA GLY A 37 0.95 33.51 16.16
C GLY A 37 0.13 32.39 15.49
N ALA A 38 -1.02 32.73 14.91
CA ALA A 38 -1.86 31.77 14.18
C ALA A 38 -1.18 31.29 12.89
N LEU A 39 -0.50 32.17 12.15
CA LEU A 39 0.26 31.79 10.95
C LEU A 39 1.47 30.91 11.28
N LEU A 40 2.18 31.21 12.37
CA LEU A 40 3.30 30.38 12.82
C LEU A 40 2.82 29.03 13.36
N ALA A 41 1.69 28.98 14.06
CA ALA A 41 1.08 27.72 14.51
C ALA A 41 0.54 26.89 13.33
N ALA A 42 -0.06 27.53 12.32
CA ALA A 42 -0.47 26.87 11.08
C ALA A 42 0.73 26.34 10.29
N GLY A 43 1.81 27.11 10.15
CA GLY A 43 3.05 26.66 9.52
C GLY A 43 3.73 25.52 10.27
N ALA A 44 3.76 25.58 11.61
CA ALA A 44 4.32 24.52 12.44
C ALA A 44 3.45 23.25 12.44
N THR A 45 2.12 23.37 12.42
CA THR A 45 1.24 22.20 12.26
C THR A 45 1.42 21.57 10.89
N ILE A 46 1.47 22.35 9.80
CA ILE A 46 1.78 21.84 8.45
C ILE A 46 3.14 21.12 8.40
N PHE A 47 4.18 21.67 9.05
CA PHE A 47 5.51 21.04 9.08
C PHE A 47 5.56 19.78 9.96
N LEU A 48 4.83 19.74 11.08
CA LEU A 48 4.79 18.59 11.99
C LEU A 48 3.82 17.50 11.55
N SER A 49 2.81 17.82 10.73
CA SER A 49 1.84 16.88 10.18
C SER A 49 2.14 16.44 8.74
N GLY A 50 3.28 16.86 8.18
CA GLY A 50 3.75 16.36 6.89
C GLY A 50 3.07 16.98 5.67
N GLY A 51 2.65 18.25 5.69
CA GLY A 51 2.04 18.87 4.51
C GLY A 51 0.69 18.23 4.12
N PHE A 52 0.08 18.72 3.05
CA PHE A 52 -1.16 18.13 2.50
C PHE A 52 -0.86 16.80 1.79
N ASP A 53 -0.35 15.82 2.52
CA ASP A 53 -0.07 14.49 2.01
C ASP A 53 -1.30 13.59 2.19
N ARG A 54 -2.24 13.73 1.25
CA ARG A 54 -3.45 12.89 1.20
C ARG A 54 -3.16 11.48 0.62
N GLY A 55 -1.98 11.26 0.04
CA GLY A 55 -1.62 9.99 -0.63
C GLY A 55 -0.57 9.12 0.07
N GLN A 56 0.12 9.59 1.12
CA GLN A 56 1.27 8.86 1.67
C GLN A 56 0.95 7.75 2.69
N ASN A 57 -0.33 7.48 2.97
CA ASN A 57 -0.70 6.61 4.10
C ASN A 57 -0.98 5.13 3.76
N LEU A 58 -0.73 4.71 2.52
CA LEU A 58 -0.77 3.29 2.13
C LEU A 58 0.63 2.73 1.84
N ALA A 59 1.65 3.17 2.60
CA ALA A 59 2.92 2.48 2.64
C ALA A 59 2.71 1.07 3.20
N THR A 60 2.40 0.12 2.32
CA THR A 60 2.44 -1.30 2.66
C THR A 60 3.88 -1.58 3.05
N PRO A 61 4.13 -2.10 4.27
CA PRO A 61 5.48 -2.48 4.64
C PRO A 61 6.03 -3.41 3.56
N SER A 62 7.11 -3.02 2.89
CA SER A 62 7.85 -3.96 2.05
C SER A 62 8.35 -5.04 3.00
N ALA A 63 7.68 -6.19 3.03
CA ALA A 63 8.13 -7.33 3.78
C ALA A 63 9.53 -7.68 3.27
N LYS A 64 10.54 -7.52 4.13
CA LYS A 64 11.90 -8.00 3.83
C LYS A 64 11.85 -9.53 3.82
N VAL A 65 11.54 -10.12 2.67
CA VAL A 65 11.45 -11.58 2.54
C VAL A 65 12.81 -12.19 2.80
N GLY A 66 12.84 -13.09 3.78
CA GLY A 66 14.06 -13.70 4.27
C GLY A 66 14.80 -14.51 3.20
N PRO A 67 16.04 -14.90 3.51
CA PRO A 67 16.81 -15.84 2.71
C PRO A 67 16.06 -17.15 2.50
N GLN A 68 15.97 -17.61 1.25
CA GLN A 68 15.44 -18.93 0.93
C GLN A 68 16.58 -19.96 1.05
N ALA A 69 16.40 -20.94 1.93
CA ALA A 69 17.27 -22.11 1.94
C ALA A 69 16.87 -23.03 0.79
N THR A 70 17.80 -23.87 0.34
CA THR A 70 17.51 -25.01 -0.53
C THR A 70 18.01 -26.26 0.17
N ALA A 71 17.45 -27.43 -0.14
CA ALA A 71 17.99 -28.71 0.33
C ALA A 71 19.26 -29.15 -0.44
N ALA A 72 19.93 -28.23 -1.14
CA ALA A 72 20.99 -28.57 -2.07
C ALA A 72 22.18 -29.24 -1.36
N VAL A 73 22.44 -30.48 -1.73
CA VAL A 73 23.79 -31.05 -1.76
C VAL A 73 24.15 -31.08 -3.23
N ALA A 74 24.77 -30.02 -3.74
CA ALA A 74 25.07 -29.85 -5.16
C ALA A 74 23.87 -30.12 -6.08
N GLY A 75 22.70 -29.54 -5.78
CA GLY A 75 21.59 -29.55 -6.74
C GLY A 75 22.06 -28.91 -8.04
N GLU A 76 22.01 -29.63 -9.16
CA GLU A 76 22.56 -29.19 -10.46
C GLU A 76 22.01 -27.81 -10.86
N ALA A 77 20.73 -27.55 -10.59
CA ALA A 77 20.09 -26.26 -10.83
C ALA A 77 20.68 -25.12 -9.97
N PHE A 78 20.78 -25.29 -8.64
CA PHE A 78 21.39 -24.29 -7.77
C PHE A 78 22.85 -24.03 -8.14
N GLY A 79 23.62 -25.09 -8.38
CA GLY A 79 25.04 -25.00 -8.72
C GLY A 79 25.32 -24.36 -10.08
N SER A 80 24.44 -24.57 -11.08
CA SER A 80 24.61 -24.07 -12.45
C SER A 80 23.88 -22.77 -12.78
N ALA A 81 22.97 -22.30 -11.91
CA ALA A 81 22.25 -21.06 -12.13
C ALA A 81 23.18 -19.84 -12.03
N GLY A 82 23.21 -19.03 -13.07
CA GLY A 82 23.93 -17.77 -13.17
C GLY A 82 23.00 -16.62 -13.54
N ALA A 83 23.57 -15.43 -13.77
CA ALA A 83 22.80 -14.23 -14.10
C ALA A 83 21.88 -14.46 -15.33
N GLY A 84 20.61 -14.08 -15.21
CA GLY A 84 19.57 -14.27 -16.23
C GLY A 84 18.83 -15.60 -16.17
N ASP A 85 19.26 -16.56 -15.33
CA ASP A 85 18.52 -17.81 -15.17
C ASP A 85 17.29 -17.62 -14.27
N CYS A 86 16.18 -18.24 -14.68
CA CYS A 86 14.93 -18.25 -13.91
C CYS A 86 14.77 -19.58 -13.17
N LEU A 87 14.36 -19.50 -11.90
CA LEU A 87 14.27 -20.62 -10.99
C LEU A 87 12.84 -20.81 -10.50
N ALA A 88 12.37 -22.04 -10.56
CA ALA A 88 11.07 -22.45 -10.08
C ALA A 88 11.20 -23.53 -9.00
N TRP A 89 10.25 -23.57 -8.09
CA TRP A 89 10.10 -24.61 -7.06
C TRP A 89 8.64 -24.71 -6.62
N SER A 90 8.26 -25.84 -6.03
CA SER A 90 6.94 -26.06 -5.47
C SER A 90 6.96 -26.29 -3.96
N GLU A 91 8.08 -26.75 -3.41
CA GLU A 91 8.22 -26.97 -1.97
C GLU A 91 8.54 -25.64 -1.24
N PRO A 92 7.98 -25.39 -0.04
CA PRO A 92 8.20 -24.14 0.69
C PRO A 92 9.68 -23.84 1.00
N ASP A 93 10.50 -24.87 1.12
CA ASP A 93 11.94 -24.79 1.38
C ASP A 93 12.80 -24.82 0.11
N ALA A 94 12.19 -24.68 -1.07
CA ALA A 94 12.83 -24.72 -2.38
C ALA A 94 13.78 -25.93 -2.56
N SER A 95 13.46 -27.07 -1.94
CA SER A 95 14.24 -28.30 -2.04
C SER A 95 14.17 -28.94 -3.43
N ASP A 96 13.11 -28.66 -4.18
CA ASP A 96 12.87 -29.10 -5.56
C ASP A 96 13.23 -28.03 -6.61
N LEU A 97 14.07 -27.05 -6.24
CA LEU A 97 14.48 -25.96 -7.11
C LEU A 97 15.06 -26.46 -8.45
N GLU A 98 14.50 -25.93 -9.54
CA GLU A 98 14.93 -26.21 -10.91
C GLU A 98 15.10 -24.93 -11.74
N LYS A 99 15.89 -25.02 -12.81
CA LYS A 99 16.00 -23.97 -13.82
C LYS A 99 14.87 -24.13 -14.83
N VAL A 100 14.16 -23.05 -15.14
CA VAL A 100 13.10 -23.00 -16.16
C VAL A 100 13.36 -21.87 -17.15
N ASP A 101 12.68 -21.92 -18.30
CA ASP A 101 12.65 -20.78 -19.22
C ASP A 101 11.86 -19.63 -18.56
N CYS A 102 12.38 -18.40 -18.59
CA CYS A 102 11.75 -17.24 -17.97
C CYS A 102 10.35 -16.93 -18.52
N VAL A 103 9.99 -17.41 -19.72
CA VAL A 103 8.61 -17.29 -20.23
C VAL A 103 7.62 -18.18 -19.47
N GLN A 104 8.12 -19.21 -18.78
CA GLN A 104 7.36 -20.03 -17.84
C GLN A 104 7.25 -19.32 -16.50
N THR A 105 6.24 -19.72 -15.73
CA THR A 105 6.07 -19.24 -14.36
C THR A 105 7.25 -19.70 -13.50
N HIS A 106 7.85 -18.75 -12.80
CA HIS A 106 8.97 -18.99 -11.88
C HIS A 106 8.85 -18.07 -10.65
N GLN A 107 9.71 -18.24 -9.65
CA GLN A 107 9.65 -17.45 -8.42
C GLN A 107 10.87 -16.53 -8.24
N PHE A 108 11.96 -16.80 -8.97
CA PHE A 108 13.22 -16.10 -8.80
C PHE A 108 13.97 -15.95 -10.12
N GLU A 109 14.51 -14.76 -10.38
CA GLU A 109 15.44 -14.50 -11.47
C GLU A 109 16.81 -14.17 -10.90
N VAL A 110 17.83 -14.94 -11.27
CA VAL A 110 19.18 -14.77 -10.73
C VAL A 110 19.82 -13.53 -11.34
N ALA A 111 20.24 -12.60 -10.50
CA ALA A 111 21.01 -11.43 -10.91
C ALA A 111 22.52 -11.70 -10.87
N ARG A 112 22.97 -12.47 -9.87
CA ARG A 112 24.40 -12.79 -9.67
C ARG A 112 24.59 -13.93 -8.67
N ASP A 113 25.59 -14.79 -8.90
CA ASP A 113 26.14 -15.68 -7.90
C ASP A 113 27.32 -15.03 -7.15
N ILE A 114 27.40 -15.27 -5.84
CA ILE A 114 28.46 -14.72 -4.99
C ILE A 114 29.09 -15.86 -4.20
N ASP A 115 30.37 -16.11 -4.45
CA ASP A 115 31.18 -17.05 -3.68
C ASP A 115 31.63 -16.42 -2.36
N LEU A 116 31.03 -16.87 -1.25
CA LEU A 116 31.38 -16.38 0.09
C LEU A 116 32.77 -16.87 0.55
N SER A 117 33.35 -17.91 -0.08
CA SER A 117 34.68 -18.40 0.28
C SER A 117 35.81 -17.44 -0.13
N ALA A 118 35.55 -16.59 -1.12
CA ALA A 118 36.48 -15.57 -1.56
C ALA A 118 36.60 -14.38 -0.58
N TYR A 119 35.72 -14.30 0.42
CA TYR A 119 35.73 -13.20 1.39
C TYR A 119 36.80 -13.41 2.46
N PRO A 120 37.55 -12.35 2.81
CA PRO A 120 38.59 -12.43 3.82
C PRO A 120 37.97 -12.70 5.20
N GLY A 121 38.48 -13.72 5.89
CA GLY A 121 38.08 -14.08 7.24
C GLY A 121 37.83 -15.57 7.41
N VAL A 122 37.40 -15.95 8.61
CA VAL A 122 37.08 -17.34 8.96
C VAL A 122 35.57 -17.62 8.94
N GLU A 123 34.75 -16.58 8.75
CA GLU A 123 33.29 -16.66 8.87
C GLU A 123 32.68 -17.71 7.92
N PHE A 124 33.13 -17.71 6.68
CA PHE A 124 32.65 -18.62 5.63
C PHE A 124 33.69 -19.68 5.25
N GLY A 125 34.74 -19.83 6.06
CA GLY A 125 35.82 -20.77 5.80
C GLY A 125 35.39 -22.24 5.90
N PRO A 126 36.28 -23.18 5.54
CA PRO A 126 36.04 -24.61 5.73
C PRO A 126 35.68 -24.95 7.18
N GLY A 127 34.61 -25.72 7.38
CA GLY A 127 34.13 -26.14 8.70
C GLY A 127 33.44 -25.05 9.53
N SER A 128 33.19 -23.86 8.97
CA SER A 128 32.43 -22.82 9.67
C SER A 128 30.96 -23.21 9.84
N ARG A 129 30.30 -22.64 10.85
CA ARG A 129 28.87 -22.86 11.10
C ARG A 129 28.02 -22.27 9.97
N PHE A 130 26.89 -22.91 9.69
CA PHE A 130 25.88 -22.35 8.79
C PHE A 130 25.38 -21.00 9.34
N PRO A 131 25.33 -19.92 8.53
CA PRO A 131 24.84 -18.63 8.98
C PRO A 131 23.36 -18.68 9.39
N GLY A 132 22.98 -17.88 10.40
CA GLY A 132 21.58 -17.73 10.77
C GLY A 132 20.81 -16.80 9.83
N VAL A 133 19.49 -16.81 9.92
CA VAL A 133 18.57 -15.99 9.08
C VAL A 133 18.95 -14.51 9.06
N LEU A 134 19.29 -13.93 10.22
CA LEU A 134 19.71 -12.53 10.31
C LEU A 134 20.99 -12.27 9.51
N ARG A 135 21.96 -13.18 9.57
CA ARG A 135 23.23 -13.01 8.86
C ARG A 135 23.05 -13.10 7.35
N PHE A 136 22.25 -14.05 6.87
CA PHE A 136 21.91 -14.08 5.45
C PHE A 136 21.08 -12.86 5.01
N SER A 137 20.27 -12.29 5.89
CA SER A 137 19.56 -11.03 5.59
C SER A 137 20.52 -9.85 5.45
N GLU A 138 21.55 -9.77 6.28
CA GLU A 138 22.64 -8.80 6.12
C GLU A 138 23.40 -9.04 4.81
N LEU A 139 23.74 -10.29 4.48
CA LEU A 139 24.40 -10.63 3.21
C LEU A 139 23.55 -10.24 2.00
N ARG A 140 22.23 -10.42 2.07
CA ARG A 140 21.29 -9.98 1.04
C ARG A 140 21.34 -8.46 0.89
N ASP A 141 21.25 -7.72 1.98
CA ASP A 141 21.21 -6.26 1.95
C ASP A 141 22.57 -5.67 1.49
N ASP A 142 23.69 -6.24 1.94
CA ASP A 142 25.05 -5.75 1.64
C ASP A 142 25.53 -6.12 0.22
N TYR A 143 25.19 -7.32 -0.26
CA TYR A 143 25.76 -7.87 -1.50
C TYR A 143 24.74 -8.10 -2.59
N CYS A 144 23.54 -8.59 -2.26
CA CYS A 144 22.53 -8.85 -3.27
C CYS A 144 21.86 -7.57 -3.76
N ALA A 145 21.62 -6.58 -2.90
CA ALA A 145 20.99 -5.33 -3.35
C ALA A 145 21.85 -4.57 -4.38
N PRO A 146 23.17 -4.37 -4.21
CA PRO A 146 24.01 -3.82 -5.26
C PRO A 146 24.09 -4.71 -6.51
N ALA A 147 24.09 -6.03 -6.35
CA ALA A 147 24.13 -6.95 -7.48
C ALA A 147 22.87 -6.87 -8.35
N VAL A 148 21.68 -6.85 -7.74
CA VAL A 148 20.39 -6.66 -8.41
C VAL A 148 20.34 -5.30 -9.10
N ASN A 149 20.76 -4.23 -8.41
CA ASN A 149 20.78 -2.90 -9.01
C ASN A 149 21.69 -2.84 -10.25
N ASN A 150 22.86 -3.49 -10.21
CA ASN A 150 23.74 -3.58 -11.38
C ASN A 150 23.13 -4.42 -12.51
N TYR A 151 22.49 -5.54 -12.19
CA TYR A 151 21.82 -6.41 -13.17
C TYR A 151 20.70 -5.68 -13.91
N LEU A 152 19.92 -4.86 -13.20
CA LEU A 152 18.87 -4.02 -13.78
C LEU A 152 19.41 -2.70 -14.38
N ASN A 153 20.73 -2.53 -14.52
CA ASN A 153 21.35 -1.30 -15.04
C ASN A 153 20.91 -0.01 -14.30
N GLY A 154 20.78 -0.09 -12.97
CA GLY A 154 20.36 1.02 -12.11
C GLY A 154 18.84 1.27 -12.08
N ARG A 155 18.04 0.36 -12.66
CA ARG A 155 16.58 0.47 -12.74
C ARG A 155 15.82 -0.20 -11.59
N PHE A 156 16.51 -0.70 -10.57
CA PHE A 156 15.81 -1.34 -9.46
C PHE A 156 14.99 -0.31 -8.67
N ASP A 157 13.68 -0.54 -8.53
CA ASP A 157 12.79 0.28 -7.72
C ASP A 157 12.56 -0.38 -6.34
N PRO A 158 13.07 0.19 -5.23
CA PRO A 158 12.81 -0.35 -3.89
C PRO A 158 11.34 -0.32 -3.46
N LYS A 159 10.51 0.50 -4.11
CA LYS A 159 9.05 0.58 -3.90
C LYS A 159 8.27 -0.20 -4.97
N GLY A 160 8.98 -0.83 -5.90
CA GLY A 160 8.40 -1.53 -7.04
C GLY A 160 7.81 -2.90 -6.72
N LYS A 161 7.42 -3.61 -7.78
CA LYS A 161 6.87 -4.96 -7.76
C LYS A 161 7.88 -5.99 -7.26
N PHE A 162 9.13 -5.87 -7.68
CA PHE A 162 10.16 -6.86 -7.39
C PHE A 162 10.98 -6.47 -6.17
N SER A 163 11.45 -7.49 -5.46
CA SER A 163 12.26 -7.36 -4.25
C SER A 163 13.55 -8.15 -4.41
N VAL A 164 14.59 -7.73 -3.68
CA VAL A 164 15.87 -8.45 -3.64
C VAL A 164 15.69 -9.72 -2.84
N GLY A 165 16.09 -10.85 -3.43
CA GLY A 165 16.11 -12.16 -2.78
C GLY A 165 17.52 -12.75 -2.71
N LEU A 166 17.67 -13.74 -1.82
CA LEU A 166 18.90 -14.52 -1.64
C LEU A 166 18.53 -15.99 -1.49
N ILE A 167 19.09 -16.84 -2.34
CA ILE A 167 19.03 -18.30 -2.19
C ILE A 167 20.38 -18.80 -1.70
N ASN A 168 20.37 -19.64 -0.66
CA ASN A 168 21.56 -20.21 -0.04
C ASN A 168 21.59 -21.75 -0.20
N PRO A 169 22.76 -22.40 -0.06
CA PRO A 169 22.91 -23.83 -0.31
C PRO A 169 22.30 -24.73 0.78
N GLY A 170 21.65 -24.16 1.80
CA GLY A 170 21.17 -24.90 2.96
C GLY A 170 22.28 -25.47 3.84
N GLU A 171 21.89 -26.10 4.96
CA GLU A 171 22.84 -26.68 5.90
C GLU A 171 23.65 -27.83 5.29
N ALA A 172 23.01 -28.64 4.44
CA ALA A 172 23.64 -29.80 3.83
C ALA A 172 24.70 -29.41 2.79
N GLY A 173 24.39 -28.47 1.89
CA GLY A 173 25.37 -27.92 0.94
C GLY A 173 26.49 -27.17 1.65
N TRP A 174 26.17 -26.42 2.72
CA TRP A 174 27.18 -25.77 3.55
C TRP A 174 28.13 -26.78 4.21
N ALA A 175 27.62 -27.89 4.75
CA ALA A 175 28.43 -28.96 5.31
C ALA A 175 29.29 -29.66 4.24
N ALA A 176 28.81 -29.73 2.99
CA ALA A 176 29.55 -30.24 1.84
C ALA A 176 30.61 -29.28 1.28
N GLY A 177 30.67 -28.04 1.80
CA GLY A 177 31.68 -27.04 1.41
C GLY A 177 31.17 -25.97 0.43
N GLU A 178 29.89 -25.97 0.07
CA GLU A 178 29.31 -24.91 -0.77
C GLU A 178 29.25 -23.59 -0.01
N ARG A 179 29.74 -22.53 -0.67
CA ARG A 179 29.76 -21.17 -0.12
C ARG A 179 29.14 -20.15 -1.07
N THR A 180 28.60 -20.60 -2.19
CA THR A 180 27.99 -19.69 -3.16
C THR A 180 26.55 -19.40 -2.76
N ILE A 181 26.17 -18.12 -2.73
CA ILE A 181 24.77 -17.67 -2.62
C ILE A 181 24.31 -17.17 -3.99
N ARG A 182 23.01 -17.25 -4.26
CA ARG A 182 22.39 -16.65 -5.46
C ARG A 182 21.61 -15.42 -5.05
N CYS A 183 22.03 -14.27 -5.57
CA CYS A 183 21.33 -13.01 -5.46
C CYS A 183 20.42 -12.83 -6.67
N GLY A 184 19.22 -12.32 -6.46
CA GLY A 184 18.26 -12.16 -7.56
C GLY A 184 17.02 -11.40 -7.19
N LEU A 185 16.08 -11.41 -8.12
CA LEU A 185 14.79 -10.73 -8.02
C LEU A 185 13.70 -11.75 -7.76
N GLN A 186 12.77 -11.38 -6.88
CA GLN A 186 11.58 -12.16 -6.59
C GLN A 186 10.38 -11.24 -6.46
N PHE A 187 9.19 -11.75 -6.76
CA PHE A 187 7.94 -11.05 -6.48
C PHE A 187 7.38 -11.59 -5.17
N SER A 188 7.21 -10.70 -4.19
CA SER A 188 6.73 -11.08 -2.87
C SER A 188 5.45 -10.33 -2.55
N GLY A 189 4.47 -11.06 -2.00
CA GLY A 189 3.34 -10.47 -1.34
C GLY A 189 3.75 -9.68 -0.09
N VAL A 190 2.83 -8.90 0.44
CA VAL A 190 3.01 -8.13 1.68
C VAL A 190 3.15 -9.02 2.91
N THR A 191 2.67 -10.28 2.86
CA THR A 191 2.91 -11.25 3.95
C THR A 191 4.22 -12.04 3.77
N GLY A 192 4.96 -11.78 2.68
CA GLY A 192 6.19 -12.47 2.32
C GLY A 192 5.98 -13.74 1.50
N THR A 193 4.75 -14.02 1.08
CA THR A 193 4.44 -15.11 0.13
C THR A 193 5.19 -14.88 -1.18
N SER A 194 5.91 -15.88 -1.67
CA SER A 194 6.50 -15.83 -3.01
C SER A 194 5.40 -15.93 -4.07
N LEU A 195 5.34 -14.95 -4.94
CA LEU A 195 4.36 -14.84 -6.00
C LEU A 195 4.99 -15.19 -7.36
N PRO A 196 4.20 -15.75 -8.28
CA PRO A 196 4.69 -16.12 -9.59
C PRO A 196 5.15 -14.92 -10.41
N ILE A 197 6.29 -15.07 -11.07
CA ILE A 197 6.82 -14.18 -12.10
C ILE A 197 6.66 -14.86 -13.45
N LYS A 198 6.39 -14.07 -14.49
CA LYS A 198 6.37 -14.52 -15.87
C LYS A 198 7.09 -13.51 -16.75
N GLY A 199 8.00 -14.00 -17.60
CA GLY A 199 8.93 -13.17 -18.37
C GLY A 199 10.14 -12.73 -17.56
N GLU A 200 11.15 -12.22 -18.24
CA GLU A 200 12.38 -11.69 -17.62
C GLU A 200 12.07 -10.39 -16.86
N VAL A 201 12.49 -10.31 -15.60
CA VAL A 201 12.36 -9.15 -14.72
C VAL A 201 13.18 -7.98 -15.27
N ALA A 202 14.34 -8.25 -15.87
CA ALA A 202 15.18 -7.22 -16.49
C ALA A 202 14.48 -6.40 -17.57
N GLU A 203 13.51 -7.01 -18.26
CA GLU A 203 12.73 -6.44 -19.36
C GLU A 203 11.33 -5.98 -18.92
N GLN A 204 11.00 -6.07 -17.63
CA GLN A 204 9.71 -5.67 -17.07
C GLN A 204 9.75 -4.30 -16.37
N ASP A 205 8.63 -3.59 -16.49
CA ASP A 205 8.35 -2.40 -15.71
C ASP A 205 8.35 -2.72 -14.20
N GLN A 206 8.95 -1.86 -13.39
CA GLN A 206 9.11 -2.09 -11.95
C GLN A 206 7.91 -1.65 -11.13
N SER A 207 6.91 -0.97 -11.71
CA SER A 207 5.74 -0.50 -10.99
C SER A 207 5.06 -1.64 -10.25
N LYS A 208 4.70 -1.37 -8.98
CA LYS A 208 3.93 -2.28 -8.13
C LYS A 208 2.46 -2.31 -8.53
N VAL A 209 2.20 -2.85 -9.72
CA VAL A 209 0.87 -3.02 -10.29
C VAL A 209 0.44 -4.48 -10.27
N TRP A 210 -0.86 -4.68 -10.07
CA TRP A 210 -1.53 -5.97 -10.18
C TRP A 210 -2.38 -6.01 -11.43
N ASP A 211 -2.60 -7.21 -11.96
CA ASP A 211 -3.46 -7.39 -13.12
C ASP A 211 -4.92 -7.04 -12.79
N VAL A 212 -5.66 -6.58 -13.80
CA VAL A 212 -7.11 -6.40 -13.70
C VAL A 212 -7.76 -7.72 -13.26
N ASP A 213 -8.82 -7.65 -12.47
CA ASP A 213 -9.48 -8.79 -11.78
C ASP A 213 -8.75 -9.31 -10.54
N THR A 214 -7.62 -8.71 -10.15
CA THR A 214 -6.96 -9.10 -8.89
C THR A 214 -7.70 -8.49 -7.69
N CYS A 215 -8.12 -9.34 -6.75
CA CYS A 215 -8.63 -8.92 -5.44
C CYS A 215 -7.51 -8.95 -4.40
N ILE A 216 -7.23 -7.80 -3.78
CA ILE A 216 -6.20 -7.66 -2.76
C ILE A 216 -6.80 -7.96 -1.40
N GLY A 217 -6.29 -9.00 -0.73
CA GLY A 217 -6.83 -9.51 0.52
C GLY A 217 -6.87 -8.46 1.64
N LEU A 218 -7.53 -8.82 2.74
CA LEU A 218 -7.61 -7.98 3.93
C LEU A 218 -7.17 -8.76 5.16
N SER A 219 -6.24 -8.19 5.94
CA SER A 219 -5.81 -8.70 7.23
C SER A 219 -5.81 -7.60 8.27
N GLN A 220 -6.62 -7.76 9.33
CA GLN A 220 -6.74 -6.77 10.41
C GLN A 220 -7.07 -5.35 9.92
N GLY A 221 -7.90 -5.24 8.86
CA GLY A 221 -8.30 -3.95 8.28
C GLY A 221 -7.27 -3.33 7.32
N VAL A 222 -6.16 -4.01 7.04
CA VAL A 222 -5.08 -3.54 6.16
C VAL A 222 -4.95 -4.49 4.94
N PRO A 223 -4.64 -3.97 3.74
CA PRO A 223 -4.42 -4.81 2.56
C PRO A 223 -3.37 -5.91 2.79
N SER A 224 -3.66 -7.12 2.28
CA SER A 224 -2.81 -8.31 2.34
C SER A 224 -2.47 -8.84 0.94
N ASP A 225 -1.98 -10.08 0.84
CA ASP A 225 -1.67 -10.70 -0.45
C ASP A 225 -2.94 -10.92 -1.28
N PRO A 226 -2.83 -11.05 -2.61
CA PRO A 226 -3.96 -11.37 -3.47
C PRO A 226 -4.73 -12.62 -3.01
N VAL A 227 -6.05 -12.56 -3.12
CA VAL A 227 -6.96 -13.67 -2.79
C VAL A 227 -7.98 -13.86 -3.91
N ASP A 228 -8.63 -15.02 -3.93
CA ASP A 228 -9.84 -15.19 -4.74
C ASP A 228 -10.92 -14.20 -4.26
N CYS A 229 -11.61 -13.53 -5.18
CA CYS A 229 -12.59 -12.50 -4.82
C CYS A 229 -13.78 -13.02 -4.00
N THR A 230 -14.03 -14.34 -3.96
CA THR A 230 -15.01 -14.95 -3.05
C THR A 230 -14.54 -14.96 -1.59
N GLN A 231 -13.26 -14.73 -1.35
CA GLN A 231 -12.68 -14.55 -0.03
C GLN A 231 -12.74 -13.07 0.41
N PRO A 232 -12.69 -12.81 1.73
CA PRO A 232 -12.57 -11.47 2.28
C PRO A 232 -11.38 -10.68 1.70
N HIS A 233 -11.65 -9.51 1.11
CA HIS A 233 -10.64 -8.66 0.50
C HIS A 233 -10.91 -7.17 0.71
N ALA A 234 -9.88 -6.35 0.51
CA ALA A 234 -9.89 -4.91 0.75
C ALA A 234 -10.41 -4.14 -0.47
N PHE A 235 -9.92 -4.51 -1.66
CA PHE A 235 -10.24 -3.86 -2.92
C PHE A 235 -9.96 -4.76 -4.12
N GLU A 236 -10.54 -4.39 -5.26
CA GLU A 236 -10.39 -5.07 -6.55
C GLU A 236 -9.75 -4.12 -7.57
N VAL A 237 -8.86 -4.67 -8.40
CA VAL A 237 -8.17 -3.90 -9.44
C VAL A 237 -8.99 -3.90 -10.72
N VAL A 238 -9.36 -2.71 -11.17
CA VAL A 238 -10.25 -2.51 -12.33
C VAL A 238 -9.51 -2.01 -13.57
N GLY A 239 -8.29 -1.49 -13.40
CA GLY A 239 -7.50 -0.96 -14.49
C GLY A 239 -6.03 -0.82 -14.13
N VAL A 240 -5.18 -0.79 -15.17
CA VAL A 240 -3.76 -0.44 -15.06
C VAL A 240 -3.49 0.65 -16.09
N VAL A 241 -3.04 1.82 -15.63
CA VAL A 241 -2.74 2.98 -16.48
C VAL A 241 -1.24 3.07 -16.68
N ASP A 242 -0.80 3.10 -17.94
CA ASP A 242 0.59 3.40 -18.31
C ASP A 242 0.75 4.91 -18.56
N MET A 243 1.39 5.59 -17.61
CA MET A 243 1.59 7.03 -17.66
C MET A 243 2.64 7.45 -18.68
N ALA A 244 3.54 6.56 -19.12
CA ALA A 244 4.56 6.88 -20.11
C ALA A 244 3.96 7.22 -21.48
N SER A 245 2.77 6.68 -21.78
CA SER A 245 2.04 6.96 -23.02
C SER A 245 1.66 8.43 -23.16
N GLN A 246 1.29 9.09 -22.06
CA GLN A 246 0.89 10.49 -22.00
C GLN A 246 2.07 11.42 -21.66
N PHE A 247 3.02 10.93 -20.86
CA PHE A 247 4.17 11.68 -20.39
C PHE A 247 5.48 11.02 -20.85
N PRO A 248 5.84 11.12 -22.14
CA PRO A 248 7.06 10.50 -22.68
C PRO A 248 8.37 11.19 -22.24
N GLY A 249 8.26 12.33 -21.53
CA GLY A 249 9.39 13.13 -21.07
C GLY A 249 9.74 12.88 -19.61
N GLY A 250 9.86 13.97 -18.85
CA GLY A 250 10.07 13.92 -17.41
C GLY A 250 8.81 13.52 -16.65
N MET A 251 8.98 13.30 -15.35
CA MET A 251 7.87 12.99 -14.46
C MET A 251 6.83 14.13 -14.45
N PRO A 252 5.53 13.83 -14.62
CA PRO A 252 4.45 14.81 -14.44
C PRO A 252 4.32 15.27 -12.98
N SER A 253 3.73 16.45 -12.75
CA SER A 253 3.34 16.86 -11.39
C SER A 253 2.25 15.95 -10.85
N VAL A 254 2.01 15.98 -9.53
CA VAL A 254 0.91 15.20 -8.93
C VAL A 254 -0.44 15.62 -9.52
N GLU A 255 -0.65 16.92 -9.75
CA GLU A 255 -1.87 17.45 -10.36
C GLU A 255 -2.07 16.92 -11.80
N ASP A 256 -1.02 16.90 -12.61
CA ASP A 256 -1.07 16.36 -13.97
C ASP A 256 -1.32 14.84 -13.96
N GLN A 257 -0.77 14.12 -12.98
CA GLN A 257 -1.06 12.69 -12.77
C GLN A 257 -2.53 12.48 -12.43
N ASP A 258 -3.06 13.24 -11.47
CA ASP A 258 -4.45 13.12 -11.03
C ASP A 258 -5.43 13.46 -12.17
N GLU A 259 -5.16 14.48 -12.99
CA GLU A 259 -6.00 14.80 -14.15
C GLU A 259 -6.07 13.62 -15.15
N LEU A 260 -4.94 12.96 -15.41
CA LEU A 260 -4.89 11.76 -16.25
C LEU A 260 -5.63 10.58 -15.59
N LEU A 261 -5.30 10.30 -14.33
CA LEU A 261 -5.76 9.12 -13.60
C LEU A 261 -7.25 9.21 -13.29
N GLU A 262 -7.78 10.38 -12.93
CA GLU A 262 -9.22 10.58 -12.69
C GLU A 262 -10.04 10.14 -13.91
N LYS A 263 -9.65 10.62 -15.09
CA LYS A 263 -10.33 10.24 -16.33
C LYS A 263 -10.14 8.76 -16.64
N ALA A 264 -8.90 8.29 -16.68
CA ALA A 264 -8.58 6.93 -17.11
C ALA A 264 -9.18 5.87 -16.16
N CYS A 265 -9.10 6.09 -14.85
CA CYS A 265 -9.65 5.19 -13.85
C CYS A 265 -11.18 5.22 -13.80
N THR A 266 -11.81 6.38 -14.06
CA THR A 266 -13.29 6.46 -14.18
C THR A 266 -13.79 5.66 -15.39
N ASP A 267 -13.12 5.79 -16.53
CA ASP A 267 -13.42 5.02 -17.74
C ASP A 267 -13.23 3.51 -17.47
N ALA A 268 -12.08 3.12 -16.90
CA ALA A 268 -11.79 1.73 -16.56
C ALA A 268 -12.80 1.13 -15.56
N SER A 269 -13.17 1.87 -14.51
CA SER A 269 -14.17 1.42 -13.55
C SER A 269 -15.56 1.27 -14.18
N THR A 270 -15.94 2.17 -15.09
CA THR A 270 -17.22 2.10 -15.81
C THR A 270 -17.27 0.88 -16.72
N ASP A 271 -16.21 0.64 -17.48
CA ASP A 271 -16.10 -0.53 -18.36
C ASP A 271 -16.09 -1.83 -17.56
N TYR A 272 -15.38 -1.86 -16.43
CA TYR A 272 -15.27 -3.02 -15.55
C TYR A 272 -16.62 -3.41 -14.92
N LEU A 273 -17.39 -2.41 -14.46
CA LEU A 273 -18.66 -2.62 -13.77
C LEU A 273 -19.88 -2.63 -14.72
N GLY A 274 -19.71 -2.19 -15.96
CA GLY A 274 -20.74 -2.15 -16.99
C GLY A 274 -21.72 -0.96 -16.92
N SER A 275 -21.58 -0.05 -15.95
CA SER A 275 -22.40 1.17 -15.83
C SER A 275 -21.68 2.23 -15.00
N PRO A 276 -21.81 3.53 -15.32
CA PRO A 276 -21.21 4.60 -14.53
C PRO A 276 -21.84 4.75 -13.14
N GLU A 277 -23.08 4.30 -12.94
CA GLU A 277 -23.78 4.32 -11.65
C GLU A 277 -23.40 3.16 -10.73
N ALA A 278 -22.85 2.07 -11.28
CA ALA A 278 -22.64 0.83 -10.54
C ALA A 278 -21.72 1.00 -9.33
N LEU A 279 -20.68 1.84 -9.44
CA LEU A 279 -19.77 2.16 -8.34
C LEU A 279 -20.53 2.77 -7.15
N ARG A 280 -21.38 3.76 -7.44
CA ARG A 280 -22.22 4.46 -6.44
C ARG A 280 -23.25 3.51 -5.85
N ASP A 281 -23.93 2.72 -6.67
CA ASP A 281 -24.98 1.80 -6.23
C ASP A 281 -24.44 0.69 -5.34
N LYS A 282 -23.21 0.23 -5.62
CA LYS A 282 -22.46 -0.71 -4.77
C LYS A 282 -21.78 -0.04 -3.57
N THR A 283 -21.95 1.27 -3.41
CA THR A 283 -21.35 2.07 -2.33
C THR A 283 -19.83 2.02 -2.26
N LEU A 284 -19.18 1.65 -3.36
CA LEU A 284 -17.72 1.57 -3.50
C LEU A 284 -17.14 2.94 -3.88
N THR A 285 -15.84 3.07 -3.70
CA THR A 285 -15.05 4.25 -4.06
C THR A 285 -13.95 3.81 -5.01
N LEU A 286 -13.75 4.60 -6.05
CA LEU A 286 -12.62 4.49 -6.96
C LEU A 286 -11.45 5.27 -6.36
N PHE A 287 -10.27 4.66 -6.34
CA PHE A 287 -9.06 5.29 -5.88
C PHE A 287 -7.86 4.81 -6.69
N TRP A 288 -6.81 5.61 -6.67
CA TRP A 288 -5.51 5.37 -7.26
C TRP A 288 -4.46 6.06 -6.40
N ASP A 289 -3.22 5.59 -6.51
CA ASP A 289 -2.06 6.28 -5.96
C ASP A 289 -1.40 7.15 -7.04
N ASN A 290 -0.46 8.01 -6.64
CA ASN A 290 0.45 8.69 -7.56
C ASN A 290 1.81 8.00 -7.55
N LEU A 291 2.54 8.12 -8.66
CA LEU A 291 3.91 7.63 -8.71
C LEU A 291 4.85 8.68 -8.11
N ASP A 292 5.85 8.21 -7.36
CA ASP A 292 6.90 9.06 -6.81
C ASP A 292 8.05 9.29 -7.80
N LEU A 293 8.83 10.36 -7.57
CA LEU A 293 9.98 10.71 -8.41
C LEU A 293 11.07 9.64 -8.42
N ASP A 294 11.37 9.03 -7.28
CA ASP A 294 12.39 7.98 -7.20
C ASP A 294 11.99 6.76 -8.04
N SER A 295 10.74 6.30 -7.93
CA SER A 295 10.17 5.24 -8.76
C SER A 295 10.15 5.59 -10.25
N TRP A 296 9.77 6.83 -10.60
CA TRP A 296 9.81 7.29 -12.00
C TRP A 296 11.24 7.29 -12.55
N LEU A 297 12.25 7.71 -11.79
CA LEU A 297 13.62 7.79 -12.31
C LEU A 297 14.23 6.41 -12.61
N VAL A 298 13.78 5.36 -11.93
CA VAL A 298 14.31 4.00 -12.10
C VAL A 298 13.47 3.12 -13.02
N GLY A 299 12.30 3.57 -13.46
CA GLY A 299 11.59 2.94 -14.61
C GLY A 299 10.15 2.52 -14.37
N SER A 300 9.60 2.72 -13.16
CA SER A 300 8.18 2.49 -12.90
C SER A 300 7.33 3.49 -13.68
N ARG A 301 6.33 3.04 -14.45
CA ARG A 301 5.47 3.92 -15.26
C ARG A 301 3.97 3.68 -15.11
N LYS A 302 3.60 2.63 -14.38
CA LYS A 302 2.22 2.16 -14.27
C LYS A 302 1.62 2.40 -12.89
N ILE A 303 0.31 2.61 -12.86
CA ILE A 303 -0.53 2.78 -11.66
C ILE A 303 -1.78 1.91 -11.77
N ASN A 304 -2.24 1.35 -10.64
CA ASN A 304 -3.51 0.64 -10.54
C ASN A 304 -4.67 1.61 -10.32
N CYS A 305 -5.78 1.36 -11.02
CA CYS A 305 -7.09 1.86 -10.66
C CYS A 305 -7.79 0.79 -9.83
N SER A 306 -8.25 1.15 -8.63
CA SER A 306 -8.80 0.19 -7.67
C SER A 306 -10.16 0.64 -7.16
N ILE A 307 -11.04 -0.31 -6.88
CA ILE A 307 -12.33 -0.05 -6.25
C ILE A 307 -12.43 -0.78 -4.91
N GLY A 308 -12.93 -0.09 -3.91
CA GLY A 308 -13.05 -0.64 -2.56
C GLY A 308 -13.90 0.24 -1.66
N LYS A 309 -13.88 -0.06 -0.37
CA LYS A 309 -14.57 0.74 0.64
C LYS A 309 -13.61 1.10 1.77
N GLU A 310 -13.08 2.31 1.72
CA GLU A 310 -12.28 2.85 2.83
C GLU A 310 -13.17 3.13 4.05
N ILE A 311 -12.61 2.93 5.23
CA ILE A 311 -13.18 3.29 6.52
C ILE A 311 -12.28 4.32 7.21
N ASP A 312 -12.86 5.09 8.14
CA ASP A 312 -12.13 6.13 8.88
C ASP A 312 -10.86 5.55 9.54
N GLY A 313 -9.73 6.25 9.36
CA GLY A 313 -8.44 5.84 9.94
C GLY A 313 -7.57 4.94 9.06
N ASN A 314 -7.67 5.07 7.73
CA ASN A 314 -6.82 4.41 6.72
C ASN A 314 -6.99 2.88 6.66
N GLY A 315 -8.18 2.36 7.03
CA GLY A 315 -8.52 0.95 6.89
C GLY A 315 -9.47 0.70 5.72
N PHE A 316 -9.71 -0.57 5.41
CA PHE A 316 -10.73 -1.00 4.45
C PHE A 316 -11.82 -1.80 5.15
N ALA A 317 -13.07 -1.59 4.72
CA ALA A 317 -14.17 -2.51 5.01
C ALA A 317 -13.92 -3.84 4.29
N THR A 318 -14.52 -4.91 4.81
CA THR A 318 -14.38 -6.24 4.23
C THR A 318 -15.31 -6.42 3.06
N ILE A 319 -14.78 -6.68 1.86
CA ILE A 319 -15.55 -7.03 0.67
C ILE A 319 -15.53 -8.55 0.47
N VAL A 320 -16.67 -9.12 0.08
CA VAL A 320 -16.80 -10.53 -0.34
C VAL A 320 -17.59 -10.58 -1.64
N GLY A 321 -17.04 -11.26 -2.65
CA GLY A 321 -17.54 -11.29 -4.03
C GLY A 321 -16.85 -10.27 -4.94
N SER A 322 -16.75 -10.56 -6.24
CA SER A 322 -16.25 -9.58 -7.24
C SER A 322 -17.29 -8.50 -7.51
N ALA A 323 -16.84 -7.26 -7.72
CA ALA A 323 -17.72 -6.12 -7.98
C ALA A 323 -18.49 -6.24 -9.30
N LYS A 324 -18.06 -7.13 -10.21
CA LYS A 324 -18.82 -7.53 -11.42
C LYS A 324 -20.15 -8.22 -11.11
N GLY A 325 -20.29 -8.79 -9.91
CA GLY A 325 -21.49 -9.48 -9.44
C GLY A 325 -22.03 -8.89 -8.13
N ASP A 326 -22.78 -9.70 -7.39
CA ASP A 326 -23.24 -9.33 -6.06
C ASP A 326 -22.07 -9.35 -5.07
N ILE A 327 -22.02 -8.34 -4.20
CA ILE A 327 -20.99 -8.22 -3.16
C ILE A 327 -21.62 -8.03 -1.79
N LEU A 328 -20.86 -8.35 -0.75
CA LEU A 328 -21.13 -7.94 0.62
C LEU A 328 -20.04 -6.97 1.08
N ILE A 329 -20.42 -5.94 1.82
CA ILE A 329 -19.53 -5.02 2.52
C ILE A 329 -19.81 -5.21 4.02
N ASP A 330 -18.80 -5.67 4.77
CA ASP A 330 -18.91 -6.07 6.18
C ASP A 330 -20.08 -7.03 6.44
N GLY A 331 -20.31 -7.95 5.50
CA GLY A 331 -21.37 -8.96 5.58
C GLY A 331 -22.78 -8.45 5.22
N GLN A 332 -22.92 -7.19 4.79
CA GLN A 332 -24.20 -6.61 4.37
C GLN A 332 -24.21 -6.33 2.87
N ALA A 333 -25.36 -6.50 2.23
CA ALA A 333 -25.53 -6.05 0.85
C ALA A 333 -25.42 -4.51 0.78
N PRO A 334 -24.73 -3.94 -0.22
CA PRO A 334 -24.67 -2.50 -0.40
C PRO A 334 -26.07 -1.86 -0.47
N VAL A 335 -26.22 -0.71 0.17
CA VAL A 335 -27.45 0.09 0.10
C VAL A 335 -27.15 1.35 -0.70
N PRO A 336 -27.68 1.47 -1.93
CA PRO A 336 -27.43 2.63 -2.78
C PRO A 336 -27.76 3.95 -2.06
N PRO A 337 -26.90 4.97 -2.16
CA PRO A 337 -27.21 6.28 -1.60
C PRO A 337 -28.39 6.90 -2.36
N PRO A 338 -29.18 7.78 -1.72
CA PRO A 338 -30.32 8.43 -2.36
C PRO A 338 -29.93 9.11 -3.69
N PRO A 339 -30.84 9.19 -4.68
CA PRO A 339 -30.56 9.86 -5.94
C PRO A 339 -30.08 11.31 -5.74
N ILE A 340 -29.10 11.74 -6.54
CA ILE A 340 -28.61 13.12 -6.51
C ILE A 340 -29.80 14.05 -6.84
N GLY A 341 -30.11 14.98 -5.93
CA GLY A 341 -31.22 15.93 -6.11
C GLY A 341 -32.52 15.57 -5.39
N SER A 342 -32.64 14.38 -4.76
CA SER A 342 -33.73 14.13 -3.82
C SER A 342 -33.43 14.89 -2.52
N ARG A 343 -33.94 16.11 -2.39
CA ARG A 343 -34.03 16.78 -1.08
C ARG A 343 -34.79 15.82 -0.17
N ALA A 344 -34.14 15.34 0.90
CA ALA A 344 -34.84 14.61 1.93
C ALA A 344 -35.99 15.50 2.40
N LEU A 345 -37.24 15.10 2.11
CA LEU A 345 -38.37 15.71 2.78
C LEU A 345 -38.15 15.46 4.26
N PRO A 346 -38.07 16.49 5.11
CA PRO A 346 -37.89 16.28 6.53
C PRO A 346 -38.99 15.34 7.01
N THR A 347 -38.61 14.28 7.72
CA THR A 347 -39.55 13.36 8.34
C THR A 347 -40.53 14.19 9.17
N PRO A 348 -41.85 14.17 8.90
CA PRO A 348 -42.79 14.92 9.70
C PRO A 348 -42.67 14.45 11.15
N LEU A 349 -42.55 15.41 12.08
CA LEU A 349 -42.66 15.11 13.50
C LEU A 349 -43.98 14.34 13.75
N PRO A 350 -44.00 13.32 14.61
CA PRO A 350 -45.23 12.61 14.95
C PRO A 350 -46.29 13.61 15.42
N GLY A 351 -47.37 13.76 14.65
CA GLY A 351 -48.48 14.68 14.95
C GLY A 351 -48.57 15.94 14.09
N ALA A 352 -47.70 16.14 13.08
CA ALA A 352 -47.94 17.18 12.08
C ALA A 352 -48.95 16.69 11.04
N GLU A 353 -50.17 17.23 11.06
CA GLU A 353 -51.16 17.00 10.00
C GLU A 353 -50.62 17.49 8.64
N PRO A 354 -50.87 16.77 7.53
CA PRO A 354 -50.50 17.24 6.20
C PRO A 354 -51.20 18.56 5.91
N LEU A 355 -50.44 19.59 5.52
CA LEU A 355 -51.03 20.79 4.93
C LEU A 355 -51.73 20.37 3.64
N LEU A 356 -53.06 20.44 3.66
CA LEU A 356 -53.92 20.27 2.49
C LEU A 356 -53.38 21.14 1.36
N SER A 357 -53.00 20.50 0.25
CA SER A 357 -52.70 21.20 -0.99
C SER A 357 -53.94 21.95 -1.43
N ILE A 358 -53.85 23.28 -1.53
CA ILE A 358 -54.89 24.11 -2.14
C ILE A 358 -54.78 23.90 -3.66
N PRO A 359 -55.81 23.41 -4.36
CA PRO A 359 -55.78 23.35 -5.81
C PRO A 359 -56.14 24.72 -6.39
N GLY A 360 -55.23 25.28 -7.18
CA GLY A 360 -55.51 26.34 -8.17
C GLY A 360 -55.18 27.76 -7.74
N ALA A 361 -54.07 28.27 -8.27
CA ALA A 361 -53.91 29.63 -8.79
C ALA A 361 -52.75 29.64 -9.79
#